data_AF-A0A533WLG2-F1
#
_entry.id   AF-A0A533WLG2-F1
#
_cell.length_a   1.000
_cell.length_b   1.000
_cell.length_c   1.000
_cell.angle_alpha   90.00
_cell.angle_beta   90.00
_cell.angle_gamma   90.00
#
_symmetry.space_group_name_H-M   'P 1'
#
loop_
_entity.id
_entity.type
_entity.pdbx_description
1 polymer ?
#
loop_
_entity_poly.entity_id
_entity_poly.type
_entity_poly.pdbx_seq_one_letter_code
_entity_poly.pdbx_strand_id
1 'polypeptide(L)'
;MVVEEVRYDFEEFPRYADDFVRDLVKLMIISKMNATVKIPASANYFLRLVSQIDGCDAYVVKYGQPLLYAKYHGMEFTDQKVTSQFVRSKDHVVDVTMESVFGDFVKKFDNLASATKSKVKWGVPKEKEGNPDPLFALLDSFVAAVVRLTSLDPNSEDSLVDKRFGIRNASMAKKSFHIEFMVNGHLNILELNPEKKRKEDAAKLLFAKSETAKAIAALTKQT
;
A
#
# COMPACT_ATOMS: atom_id res chain seq x y z
N MET A 1 14.49 -15.46 10.92
CA MET A 1 13.49 -14.40 10.80
C MET A 1 14.04 -13.18 11.52
N VAL A 2 14.05 -12.03 10.86
CA VAL A 2 14.56 -10.76 11.40
C VAL A 2 13.37 -9.84 11.58
N VAL A 3 13.24 -9.28 12.78
CA VAL A 3 12.24 -8.26 13.12
C VAL A 3 12.98 -7.02 13.55
N GLU A 4 12.60 -5.87 13.02
CA GLU A 4 13.15 -4.57 13.36
C GLU A 4 12.01 -3.58 13.59
N GLU A 5 12.15 -2.78 14.63
CA GLU A 5 11.23 -1.69 14.97
C GLU A 5 12.01 -0.38 14.91
N VAL A 6 11.57 0.53 14.06
CA VAL A 6 12.20 1.82 13.84
C VAL A 6 11.21 2.91 14.23
N ARG A 7 11.63 3.79 15.13
CA ARG A 7 10.87 4.97 15.53
C ARG A 7 11.30 6.16 14.70
N TYR A 8 10.34 6.77 14.03
CA TYR A 8 10.49 8.06 13.34
C TYR A 8 9.80 9.14 14.16
N ASP A 9 10.57 10.12 14.61
CA ASP A 9 10.08 11.24 15.40
C ASP A 9 10.14 12.53 14.58
N PHE A 10 8.99 13.13 14.35
CA PHE A 10 8.81 14.36 13.58
C PHE A 10 8.40 15.54 14.47
N GLU A 11 8.71 15.52 15.78
CA GLU A 11 8.33 16.60 16.73
C GLU A 11 8.70 18.00 16.21
N GLU A 12 9.90 18.16 15.64
CA GLU A 12 10.36 19.45 15.08
C GLU A 12 9.57 19.87 13.83
N PHE A 13 9.01 18.91 13.10
CA PHE A 13 8.31 19.16 11.83
C PHE A 13 7.10 18.22 11.64
N PRO A 14 6.00 18.39 12.41
CA PRO A 14 4.90 17.41 12.43
C PRO A 14 4.21 17.20 11.09
N ARG A 15 4.25 18.21 10.20
CA ARG A 15 3.72 18.10 8.83
C ARG A 15 4.40 17.02 8.01
N TYR A 16 5.67 16.70 8.29
CA TYR A 16 6.37 15.62 7.57
C TYR A 16 5.92 14.23 8.03
N ALA A 17 5.24 14.09 9.17
CA ALA A 17 4.67 12.80 9.57
C ALA A 17 3.57 12.36 8.58
N ASP A 18 2.71 13.28 8.12
CA ASP A 18 1.69 12.98 7.10
C ASP A 18 2.33 12.55 5.77
N ASP A 19 3.36 13.27 5.33
CA ASP A 19 4.10 12.96 4.12
C ASP A 19 4.79 11.60 4.22
N PHE A 20 5.40 11.30 5.37
CA PHE A 20 6.04 10.02 5.64
C PHE A 20 5.03 8.87 5.63
N VAL A 21 3.90 8.99 6.34
CA VAL A 21 2.84 7.96 6.33
C VAL A 21 2.31 7.73 4.92
N ARG A 22 2.09 8.80 4.14
CA ARG A 22 1.66 8.69 2.75
C ARG A 22 2.65 7.86 1.93
N ASP A 23 3.93 8.22 1.98
CA ASP A 23 4.96 7.55 1.19
C ASP A 23 5.19 6.10 1.67
N LEU A 24 5.11 5.86 2.98
CA LEU A 24 5.19 4.54 3.59
C LEU A 24 4.04 3.63 3.12
N VAL A 25 2.79 4.08 3.19
CA VAL A 25 1.64 3.27 2.74
C VAL A 25 1.75 2.91 1.25
N LYS A 26 2.22 3.85 0.42
CA LYS A 26 2.48 3.58 -1.00
C LYS A 26 3.54 2.49 -1.20
N LEU A 27 4.66 2.58 -0.48
CA LEU A 27 5.72 1.57 -0.51
C LEU A 27 5.21 0.21 -0.01
N MET A 28 4.37 0.20 1.05
CA MET A 28 3.74 -1.01 1.56
C MET A 28 2.83 -1.67 0.51
N ILE A 29 2.03 -0.89 -0.22
CA ILE A 29 1.19 -1.41 -1.32
C ILE A 29 2.08 -2.03 -2.40
N ILE A 30 3.09 -1.31 -2.91
CA ILE A 30 4.02 -1.82 -3.93
C ILE A 30 4.70 -3.10 -3.45
N SER A 31 5.10 -3.15 -2.18
CA SER A 31 5.78 -4.31 -1.59
C SER A 31 4.92 -5.58 -1.56
N LYS A 32 3.60 -5.44 -1.72
CA LYS A 32 2.63 -6.54 -1.75
C LYS A 32 1.93 -6.68 -3.10
N MET A 33 2.29 -5.87 -4.09
CA MET A 33 1.70 -5.92 -5.44
C MET A 33 2.04 -7.23 -6.14
N ASN A 34 1.00 -7.96 -6.54
CA ASN A 34 1.17 -9.18 -7.33
C ASN A 34 0.01 -9.47 -8.29
N ALA A 35 0.25 -10.39 -9.23
CA ALA A 35 -0.77 -10.91 -10.14
C ALA A 35 -0.47 -12.35 -10.58
N THR A 36 -1.51 -13.15 -10.79
CA THR A 36 -1.37 -14.51 -11.31
C THR A 36 -1.04 -14.50 -12.80
N VAL A 37 0.07 -15.14 -13.20
CA VAL A 37 0.52 -15.21 -14.61
C VAL A 37 -0.48 -15.98 -15.48
N LYS A 38 -1.16 -16.99 -14.92
CA LYS A 38 -2.13 -17.84 -15.64
C LYS A 38 -3.38 -17.10 -16.11
N ILE A 39 -3.62 -15.87 -15.66
CA ILE A 39 -4.76 -15.04 -16.07
C ILE A 39 -4.23 -13.88 -16.91
N PRO A 40 -4.20 -13.99 -18.25
CA PRO A 40 -3.54 -13.00 -19.12
C PRO A 40 -4.08 -11.57 -18.93
N ALA A 41 -5.38 -11.41 -18.70
CA ALA A 41 -5.97 -10.10 -18.44
C ALA A 41 -5.39 -9.44 -17.18
N SER A 42 -5.24 -10.20 -16.09
CA SER A 42 -4.66 -9.69 -14.83
C SER A 42 -3.17 -9.45 -14.95
N ALA A 43 -2.44 -10.35 -15.63
CA ALA A 43 -1.01 -10.19 -15.88
C ALA A 43 -0.72 -8.94 -16.74
N ASN A 44 -1.44 -8.76 -17.85
CA ASN A 44 -1.26 -7.59 -18.72
C ASN A 44 -1.62 -6.29 -18.00
N TYR A 45 -2.70 -6.31 -17.21
CA TYR A 45 -3.06 -5.12 -16.44
C TYR A 45 -2.02 -4.81 -15.35
N PHE A 46 -1.51 -5.82 -14.65
CA PHE A 46 -0.41 -5.65 -13.70
C PHE A 46 0.83 -5.01 -14.34
N LEU A 47 1.25 -5.50 -15.51
CA LEU A 47 2.41 -4.97 -16.23
C LEU A 47 2.22 -3.49 -16.61
N ARG A 48 1.01 -3.10 -17.05
CA ARG A 48 0.64 -1.69 -17.31
C ARG A 48 0.63 -0.84 -16.03
N LEU A 49 0.17 -1.38 -14.91
CA LEU A 49 0.19 -0.63 -13.66
C LEU A 49 1.62 -0.39 -13.19
N VAL A 50 2.44 -1.45 -13.16
CA VAL A 50 3.84 -1.35 -12.73
C VAL A 50 4.66 -0.43 -13.62
N SER A 51 4.41 -0.40 -14.93
CA SER A 51 5.11 0.50 -15.84
C SER A 51 4.87 1.98 -15.50
N GLN A 52 3.75 2.35 -14.90
CA GLN A 52 3.40 3.72 -14.51
C GLN A 52 3.85 4.10 -13.09
N ILE A 53 4.66 3.26 -12.44
CA ILE A 53 5.31 3.55 -11.16
C ILE A 53 6.78 3.83 -11.44
N ASP A 54 7.25 5.04 -11.12
CA ASP A 54 8.64 5.44 -11.31
C ASP A 54 9.58 4.53 -10.51
N GLY A 55 10.70 4.11 -11.08
CA GLY A 55 11.65 3.19 -10.44
C GLY A 55 11.12 1.76 -10.22
N CYS A 56 9.97 1.39 -10.79
CA CYS A 56 9.39 0.06 -10.65
C CYS A 56 9.48 -0.77 -11.93
N ASP A 57 9.79 -2.05 -11.74
CA ASP A 57 9.78 -3.11 -12.75
C ASP A 57 8.93 -4.28 -12.28
N ALA A 58 8.53 -5.16 -13.21
CA ALA A 58 7.83 -6.40 -12.91
C ALA A 58 8.75 -7.60 -13.14
N TYR A 59 8.62 -8.64 -12.32
CA TYR A 59 9.36 -9.88 -12.49
C TYR A 59 8.52 -11.09 -12.10
N VAL A 60 8.88 -12.27 -12.62
CA VAL A 60 8.15 -13.51 -12.40
C VAL A 60 8.86 -14.36 -11.35
N VAL A 61 8.12 -14.79 -10.33
CA VAL A 61 8.57 -15.78 -9.36
C VAL A 61 7.91 -17.12 -9.67
N LYS A 62 8.71 -18.19 -9.77
CA LYS A 62 8.27 -19.52 -10.24
C LYS A 62 8.16 -20.58 -9.13
N TYR A 63 8.12 -20.18 -7.87
CA TYR A 63 7.91 -21.12 -6.76
C TYR A 63 6.42 -21.44 -6.60
N GLY A 64 5.99 -22.62 -7.07
CA GLY A 64 4.58 -23.02 -7.06
C GLY A 64 3.81 -22.43 -8.25
N GLN A 65 2.68 -21.76 -8.00
CA GLN A 65 1.96 -21.07 -9.08
C GLN A 65 2.76 -19.82 -9.50
N PRO A 66 3.07 -19.63 -10.80
CA PRO A 66 3.82 -18.46 -11.23
C PRO A 66 3.06 -17.16 -10.94
N LEU A 67 3.70 -16.27 -10.21
CA LEU A 67 3.19 -14.95 -9.85
C LEU A 67 4.11 -13.86 -10.39
N LEU A 68 3.51 -12.76 -10.82
CA LEU A 68 4.20 -11.50 -11.07
C LEU A 68 4.28 -10.72 -9.76
N TYR A 69 5.43 -10.12 -9.51
CA TYR A 69 5.65 -9.20 -8.39
C TYR A 69 6.30 -7.91 -8.89
N ALA A 70 6.16 -6.85 -8.08
CA ALA A 70 6.87 -5.61 -8.28
C ALA A 70 8.32 -5.70 -7.77
N LYS A 71 9.22 -5.02 -8.46
CA LYS A 71 10.60 -4.73 -8.07
C LYS A 71 10.77 -3.23 -8.05
N TYR A 72 11.12 -2.65 -6.90
CA TYR A 72 11.21 -1.20 -6.72
C TYR A 72 12.65 -0.79 -6.40
N HIS A 73 13.25 0.07 -7.22
CA HIS A 73 14.66 0.49 -7.10
C HIS A 73 15.64 -0.67 -6.86
N GLY A 74 15.47 -1.77 -7.61
CA GLY A 74 16.32 -2.96 -7.50
C GLY A 74 15.93 -3.93 -6.37
N MET A 75 14.98 -3.57 -5.51
CA MET A 75 14.47 -4.42 -4.44
C MET A 75 13.29 -5.27 -4.93
N GLU A 76 13.49 -6.58 -4.95
CA GLU A 76 12.46 -7.56 -5.32
C GLU A 76 11.53 -7.85 -4.15
N PHE A 77 10.22 -7.77 -4.36
CA PHE A 77 9.22 -8.11 -3.35
C PHE A 77 8.60 -9.49 -3.59
N THR A 78 8.39 -10.27 -2.54
CA THR A 78 7.76 -11.60 -2.58
C THR A 78 6.97 -11.82 -1.30
N ASP A 79 6.04 -12.78 -1.28
CA ASP A 79 5.32 -13.16 -0.05
C ASP A 79 6.26 -13.53 1.11
N GLN A 80 7.45 -14.06 0.80
CA GLN A 80 8.47 -14.48 1.77
C GLN A 80 9.28 -13.30 2.37
N LYS A 81 9.24 -12.12 1.76
CA LYS A 81 9.98 -10.92 2.19
C LYS A 81 9.04 -10.06 3.05
N VAL A 82 8.69 -10.60 4.22
CA VAL A 82 7.38 -10.42 4.89
C VAL A 82 7.14 -9.00 5.47
N THR A 83 6.40 -8.89 6.55
CA THR A 83 5.43 -7.83 6.85
C THR A 83 6.02 -6.47 7.18
N SER A 84 5.39 -5.40 6.72
CA SER A 84 5.57 -4.04 7.24
C SER A 84 4.26 -3.57 7.87
N GLN A 85 4.36 -2.95 9.04
CA GLN A 85 3.26 -2.38 9.79
C GLN A 85 3.71 -1.07 10.41
N PHE A 86 2.79 -0.16 10.66
CA PHE A 86 3.11 1.06 11.41
C PHE A 86 2.03 1.39 12.44
N VAL A 87 2.44 2.14 13.46
CA VAL A 87 1.59 2.79 14.45
C VAL A 87 1.96 4.26 14.46
N ARG A 88 0.99 5.15 14.29
CA ARG A 88 1.19 6.58 14.51
C ARG A 88 0.64 6.97 15.87
N SER A 89 1.45 7.64 16.67
CA SER A 89 1.09 8.15 17.99
C SER A 89 1.43 9.65 18.08
N LYS A 90 0.69 10.36 18.95
CA LYS A 90 0.93 11.78 19.29
C LYS A 90 1.01 12.74 18.09
N ASP A 91 0.42 12.40 16.94
CA ASP A 91 0.47 13.15 15.66
C ASP A 91 1.86 13.28 14.99
N HIS A 92 2.98 13.05 15.68
CA HIS A 92 4.34 13.24 15.15
C HIS A 92 5.25 12.01 15.27
N VAL A 93 4.85 10.96 16.00
CA VAL A 93 5.65 9.74 16.15
C VAL A 93 5.08 8.65 15.27
N VAL A 94 5.91 8.04 14.42
CA VAL A 94 5.55 6.89 13.59
C VAL A 94 6.50 5.74 13.90
N ASP A 95 5.98 4.70 14.55
CA ASP A 95 6.71 3.46 14.83
C ASP A 95 6.45 2.47 13.69
N VAL A 96 7.50 2.02 13.01
CA VAL A 96 7.43 1.10 11.87
C VAL A 96 8.03 -0.24 12.27
N THR A 97 7.24 -1.31 12.18
CA THR A 97 7.68 -2.69 12.38
C THR A 97 7.89 -3.36 11.03
N MET A 98 9.06 -3.95 10.83
CA MET A 98 9.42 -4.68 9.62
C MET A 98 9.89 -6.09 9.98
N GLU A 99 9.40 -7.08 9.25
CA GLU A 99 9.69 -8.48 9.49
C GLU A 99 10.03 -9.19 8.18
N SER A 100 11.13 -9.92 8.14
CA SER A 100 11.48 -10.70 6.95
C SER A 100 12.37 -11.88 7.27
N VAL A 101 12.30 -12.93 6.46
CA VAL A 101 13.28 -14.03 6.53
C VAL A 101 14.64 -13.63 5.95
N PHE A 102 14.70 -12.50 5.23
CA PHE A 102 15.92 -11.95 4.63
C PHE A 102 16.34 -10.69 5.40
N GLY A 103 17.45 -10.71 6.14
CA GLY A 103 17.90 -9.54 6.90
C GLY A 103 18.15 -8.29 6.04
N ASP A 104 18.70 -8.47 4.83
CA ASP A 104 18.94 -7.37 3.88
C ASP A 104 17.65 -6.70 3.40
N PHE A 105 16.51 -7.37 3.49
CA PHE A 105 15.22 -6.78 3.15
C PHE A 105 14.92 -5.62 4.09
N VAL A 106 15.09 -5.82 5.40
CA VAL A 106 14.69 -4.86 6.42
C VAL A 106 15.45 -3.56 6.25
N LYS A 107 16.78 -3.66 6.14
CA LYS A 107 17.65 -2.50 5.86
C LYS A 107 17.29 -1.80 4.56
N LYS A 108 17.00 -2.54 3.48
CA LYS A 108 16.63 -1.93 2.20
C LYS A 108 15.26 -1.25 2.26
N PHE A 109 14.28 -1.85 2.93
CA PHE A 109 12.95 -1.27 3.11
C PHE A 109 13.04 0.02 3.91
N ASP A 110 13.74 0.01 5.04
CA ASP A 110 13.95 1.19 5.88
C ASP A 110 14.62 2.34 5.12
N ASN A 111 15.67 2.04 4.35
CA ASN A 111 16.32 3.02 3.48
C ASN A 111 15.37 3.58 2.41
N LEU A 112 14.49 2.75 1.83
CA LEU A 112 13.51 3.22 0.85
C LEU A 112 12.42 4.07 1.49
N ALA A 113 11.99 3.73 2.70
CA ALA A 113 10.96 4.47 3.44
C ALA A 113 11.45 5.85 3.89
N SER A 114 12.72 5.97 4.27
CA SER A 114 13.31 7.20 4.80
C SER A 114 13.91 8.13 3.72
N ALA A 115 14.32 7.60 2.56
CA ALA A 115 15.02 8.39 1.55
C ALA A 115 14.08 9.20 0.65
N THR A 116 14.29 10.53 0.56
CA THR A 116 13.48 11.42 -0.30
C THR A 116 13.52 11.05 -1.79
N LYS A 117 14.62 10.46 -2.27
CA LYS A 117 14.77 9.97 -3.65
C LYS A 117 13.91 8.73 -3.96
N SER A 118 13.43 8.06 -2.92
CA SER A 118 12.65 6.82 -2.98
C SER A 118 11.17 7.06 -2.72
N LYS A 119 10.73 8.33 -2.79
CA LYS A 119 9.30 8.68 -2.75
C LYS A 119 8.56 8.01 -3.89
N VAL A 120 7.48 7.32 -3.55
CA VAL A 120 6.67 6.62 -4.54
C VAL A 120 5.92 7.61 -5.41
N LYS A 121 6.30 7.63 -6.69
CA LYS A 121 5.57 8.34 -7.75
C LYS A 121 4.89 7.30 -8.64
N TRP A 122 3.57 7.29 -8.64
CA TRP A 122 2.76 6.40 -9.45
C TRP A 122 1.74 7.17 -10.27
N GLY A 123 1.16 6.54 -11.27
CA GLY A 123 0.30 7.22 -12.25
C GLY A 123 1.08 8.20 -13.13
N VAL A 124 2.36 7.94 -13.36
CA VAL A 124 3.18 8.72 -14.30
C VAL A 124 3.14 8.02 -15.66
N PRO A 125 2.56 8.64 -16.71
CA PRO A 125 2.56 8.05 -18.04
C PRO A 125 4.00 7.87 -18.53
N LYS A 126 4.34 6.65 -18.97
CA LYS A 126 5.53 6.46 -19.82
C LYS A 126 5.16 6.80 -21.25
N GLU A 127 6.12 7.27 -22.06
CA GLU A 127 5.94 7.85 -23.42
C GLU A 127 5.06 7.05 -24.42
N LYS A 128 4.69 5.80 -24.11
CA LYS A 128 3.84 4.92 -24.92
C LYS A 128 2.46 4.62 -24.32
N GLU A 129 2.21 5.03 -23.08
CA GLU A 129 0.95 4.83 -22.38
C GLU A 129 0.22 6.18 -22.32
N GLY A 130 -1.09 6.19 -22.59
CA GLY A 130 -1.89 7.41 -22.62
C GLY A 130 -2.06 8.06 -21.24
N ASN A 131 -3.27 8.47 -20.87
CA ASN A 131 -3.50 9.03 -19.55
C ASN A 131 -3.15 8.04 -18.41
N PRO A 132 -2.82 8.53 -17.21
CA PRO A 132 -2.60 7.68 -16.04
C PRO A 132 -3.75 6.70 -15.83
N ASP A 133 -3.42 5.49 -15.34
CA ASP A 133 -4.44 4.51 -15.02
C ASP A 133 -5.38 5.05 -13.94
N PRO A 134 -6.72 5.02 -14.14
CA PRO A 134 -7.67 5.56 -13.17
C PRO A 134 -7.63 4.84 -11.82
N LEU A 135 -7.04 3.64 -11.75
CA LEU A 135 -6.79 2.97 -10.48
C LEU A 135 -5.87 3.79 -9.56
N PHE A 136 -4.92 4.55 -10.08
CA PHE A 136 -4.03 5.36 -9.24
C PHE A 136 -4.77 6.45 -8.47
N ALA A 137 -5.85 7.01 -9.04
CA ALA A 137 -6.71 7.93 -8.30
C ALA A 137 -7.37 7.24 -7.10
N LEU A 138 -7.89 6.01 -7.28
CA LEU A 138 -8.46 5.22 -6.18
C LEU A 138 -7.42 4.84 -5.12
N LEU A 139 -6.19 4.50 -5.55
CA LEU A 139 -5.08 4.21 -4.64
C LEU A 139 -4.66 5.44 -3.84
N ASP A 140 -4.56 6.62 -4.47
CA ASP A 140 -4.27 7.87 -3.77
C ASP A 140 -5.38 8.23 -2.79
N SER A 141 -6.66 8.02 -3.14
CA SER A 141 -7.78 8.21 -2.22
C SER A 141 -7.72 7.25 -1.02
N PHE A 142 -7.35 5.98 -1.24
CA PHE A 142 -7.13 5.02 -0.16
C PHE A 142 -5.99 5.47 0.77
N VAL A 143 -4.86 5.89 0.21
CA VAL A 143 -3.71 6.38 1.00
C VAL A 143 -4.09 7.63 1.78
N ALA A 144 -4.79 8.58 1.16
CA ALA A 144 -5.27 9.79 1.82
C ALA A 144 -6.25 9.48 2.95
N ALA A 145 -7.13 8.49 2.78
CA ALA A 145 -8.01 8.02 3.84
C ALA A 145 -7.21 7.48 5.03
N VAL A 146 -6.20 6.63 4.80
CA VAL A 146 -5.33 6.12 5.87
C VAL A 146 -4.63 7.26 6.59
N VAL A 147 -3.98 8.17 5.87
CA VAL A 147 -3.28 9.34 6.46
C VAL A 147 -4.24 10.16 7.31
N ARG A 148 -5.42 10.52 6.77
CA ARG A 148 -6.43 11.29 7.49
C ARG A 148 -6.86 10.62 8.79
N LEU A 149 -7.12 9.32 8.77
CA LEU A 149 -7.55 8.59 9.96
C LEU A 149 -6.43 8.44 10.99
N THR A 150 -5.16 8.47 10.58
CA THR A 150 -4.00 8.46 11.49
C THR A 150 -3.71 9.82 12.15
N SER A 151 -4.50 10.85 11.84
CA SER A 151 -4.40 12.20 12.41
C SER A 151 -5.73 12.64 13.06
N LEU A 152 -6.65 11.70 13.34
CA LEU A 152 -7.91 11.97 14.02
C LEU A 152 -7.74 11.96 15.55
N ASP A 153 -8.75 12.47 16.25
CA ASP A 153 -8.88 12.25 17.70
C ASP A 153 -8.76 10.74 18.02
N PRO A 154 -7.82 10.32 18.88
CA PRO A 154 -7.65 8.92 19.28
C PRO A 154 -8.91 8.27 19.84
N ASN A 155 -9.83 9.06 20.41
CA ASN A 155 -11.08 8.58 20.98
C ASN A 155 -12.19 8.34 19.95
N SER A 156 -11.98 8.74 18.69
CA SER A 156 -12.93 8.45 17.61
C SER A 156 -12.89 6.97 17.22
N GLU A 157 -14.07 6.35 17.06
CA GLU A 157 -14.18 4.95 16.59
C GLU A 157 -13.48 4.72 15.24
N ASP A 158 -13.51 5.74 14.39
CA ASP A 158 -12.91 5.73 13.05
C ASP A 158 -11.39 5.94 13.06
N SER A 159 -10.81 6.38 14.18
CA SER A 159 -9.39 6.75 14.26
C SER A 159 -8.45 5.58 13.97
N LEU A 160 -7.30 5.85 13.34
CA LEU A 160 -6.16 4.93 13.23
C LEU A 160 -5.03 5.29 14.20
N VAL A 161 -5.17 6.35 15.02
CA VAL A 161 -4.15 6.71 16.01
C VAL A 161 -4.00 5.59 17.03
N ASP A 162 -2.76 5.27 17.35
CA ASP A 162 -2.35 4.16 18.24
C ASP A 162 -2.83 2.76 17.77
N LYS A 163 -3.36 2.65 16.54
CA LYS A 163 -3.74 1.37 15.92
C LYS A 163 -2.66 0.91 14.96
N ARG A 164 -2.39 -0.39 14.97
CA ARG A 164 -1.44 -1.01 14.06
C ARG A 164 -2.06 -1.19 12.69
N PHE A 165 -1.51 -0.53 11.69
CA PHE A 165 -1.92 -0.64 10.29
C PHE A 165 -0.88 -1.42 9.48
N GLY A 166 -1.33 -2.25 8.53
CA GLY A 166 -0.44 -3.01 7.64
C GLY A 166 -1.09 -3.39 6.31
N ILE A 167 -0.30 -3.55 5.25
CA ILE A 167 -0.76 -4.16 3.99
C ILE A 167 -0.31 -5.61 4.00
N ARG A 168 -1.27 -6.53 3.95
CA ARG A 168 -1.02 -7.97 3.91
C ARG A 168 -0.78 -8.45 2.48
N ASN A 169 -1.60 -7.98 1.55
CA ASN A 169 -1.59 -8.38 0.15
C ASN A 169 -2.18 -7.27 -0.73
N ALA A 170 -1.72 -7.14 -1.97
CA ALA A 170 -2.24 -6.18 -2.94
C ALA A 170 -2.29 -6.84 -4.34
N SER A 171 -3.37 -7.56 -4.64
CA SER A 171 -3.40 -8.46 -5.79
C SER A 171 -4.35 -8.02 -6.89
N MET A 172 -3.94 -8.22 -8.14
CA MET A 172 -4.82 -8.09 -9.30
C MET A 172 -5.75 -9.29 -9.44
N ALA A 173 -7.05 -9.02 -9.47
CA ALA A 173 -8.09 -10.01 -9.76
C ALA A 173 -8.96 -9.53 -10.94
N LYS A 174 -8.76 -10.13 -12.12
CA LYS A 174 -9.34 -9.65 -13.39
C LYS A 174 -8.95 -8.18 -13.64
N LYS A 175 -9.90 -7.26 -13.53
CA LYS A 175 -9.74 -5.80 -13.68
C LYS A 175 -9.96 -5.04 -12.37
N SER A 176 -10.08 -5.76 -11.26
CA SER A 176 -10.14 -5.18 -9.92
C SER A 176 -8.78 -5.32 -9.23
N PHE A 177 -8.43 -4.34 -8.42
CA PHE A 177 -7.29 -4.40 -7.50
C PHE A 177 -7.81 -4.66 -6.10
N HIS A 178 -7.34 -5.73 -5.46
CA HIS A 178 -7.79 -6.11 -4.11
C HIS A 178 -6.69 -5.78 -3.11
N ILE A 179 -7.00 -4.94 -2.13
CA ILE A 179 -6.12 -4.58 -1.02
C ILE A 179 -6.59 -5.33 0.22
N GLU A 180 -5.74 -6.24 0.71
CA GLU A 180 -5.88 -6.84 2.02
C GLU A 180 -5.05 -6.03 3.02
N PHE A 181 -5.71 -5.40 3.98
CA PHE A 181 -5.05 -4.58 5.00
C PHE A 181 -5.47 -5.00 6.41
N MET A 182 -4.56 -4.81 7.34
CA MET A 182 -4.69 -5.19 8.73
C MET A 182 -4.89 -3.94 9.58
N VAL A 183 -5.87 -3.96 10.48
CA VAL A 183 -6.04 -2.96 11.54
C VAL A 183 -6.08 -3.70 12.88
N ASN A 184 -5.10 -3.47 13.75
CA ASN A 184 -4.92 -4.20 15.02
C ASN A 184 -4.97 -5.73 14.84
N GLY A 185 -4.36 -6.24 13.76
CA GLY A 185 -4.35 -7.68 13.48
C GLY A 185 -5.67 -8.23 12.91
N HIS A 186 -6.69 -7.38 12.68
CA HIS A 186 -7.90 -7.78 11.96
C HIS A 186 -7.78 -7.54 10.46
N LEU A 187 -8.00 -8.60 9.68
CA LEU A 187 -8.04 -8.55 8.22
C LEU A 187 -9.25 -7.78 7.72
N ASN A 188 -9.02 -6.93 6.71
CA ASN A 188 -10.03 -6.23 5.94
C ASN A 188 -9.66 -6.33 4.45
N ILE A 189 -10.65 -6.38 3.58
CA ILE A 189 -10.46 -6.55 2.14
C ILE A 189 -11.26 -5.48 1.41
N LEU A 190 -10.54 -4.63 0.68
CA LEU A 190 -11.10 -3.57 -0.16
C LEU A 190 -10.85 -3.89 -1.64
N GLU A 191 -11.92 -3.95 -2.41
CA GLU A 191 -11.86 -3.98 -3.87
C GLU A 191 -11.85 -2.56 -4.42
N LEU A 192 -10.86 -2.25 -5.26
CA LEU A 192 -10.80 -1.05 -6.09
C LEU A 192 -11.05 -1.45 -7.55
N ASN A 193 -12.05 -0.83 -8.19
CA ASN A 193 -12.40 -1.10 -9.58
C ASN A 193 -12.83 0.19 -10.30
N PRO A 194 -11.94 0.79 -11.09
CA PRO A 194 -12.24 2.04 -11.79
C PRO A 194 -13.26 1.90 -12.93
N GLU A 195 -13.59 0.68 -13.38
CA GLU A 195 -14.58 0.45 -14.45
C GLU A 195 -16.03 0.49 -13.95
N LYS A 196 -16.25 0.66 -12.64
CA LYS A 196 -17.59 0.75 -12.06
C LYS A 196 -18.25 2.08 -12.45
N LYS A 197 -19.48 2.00 -12.96
CA LYS A 197 -20.25 3.17 -13.42
C LYS A 197 -20.55 4.16 -12.30
N ARG A 198 -20.74 3.67 -11.07
CA ARG A 198 -21.00 4.51 -9.89
C ARG A 198 -19.72 4.61 -9.06
N LYS A 199 -19.37 5.82 -8.65
CA LYS A 199 -18.20 6.08 -7.80
C LYS A 199 -18.25 5.30 -6.47
N GLU A 200 -19.44 5.18 -5.90
CA GLU A 200 -19.69 4.41 -4.67
C GLU A 200 -19.37 2.91 -4.78
N ASP A 201 -19.36 2.37 -6.01
CA ASP A 201 -19.05 0.97 -6.30
C ASP A 201 -17.57 0.77 -6.67
N ALA A 202 -16.84 1.86 -6.95
CA ALA A 202 -15.44 1.82 -7.37
C ALA A 202 -14.49 1.43 -6.23
N ALA A 203 -14.91 1.60 -4.98
CA ALA A 203 -14.19 1.14 -3.79
C ALA A 203 -15.14 0.38 -2.86
N LYS A 204 -15.13 -0.96 -2.91
CA LYS A 204 -16.09 -1.80 -2.19
C LYS A 204 -15.40 -2.65 -1.13
N LEU A 205 -15.84 -2.53 0.12
CA LEU A 205 -15.46 -3.50 1.16
C LEU A 205 -16.07 -4.86 0.85
N LEU A 206 -15.19 -5.85 0.66
CA LEU A 206 -15.56 -7.25 0.55
C LEU A 206 -15.60 -7.90 1.94
N PHE A 207 -14.79 -7.39 2.86
CA PHE A 207 -14.69 -7.89 4.22
C PHE A 207 -14.19 -6.79 5.17
N ALA A 208 -14.86 -6.56 6.29
CA ALA A 208 -14.41 -5.65 7.34
C ALA A 208 -14.75 -6.19 8.71
N LYS A 209 -13.82 -6.01 9.66
CA LYS A 209 -14.03 -6.33 11.09
C LYS A 209 -13.94 -5.11 12.01
N SER A 210 -13.65 -3.92 11.48
CA SER A 210 -13.50 -2.69 12.27
C SER A 210 -14.26 -1.51 11.64
N GLU A 211 -14.79 -0.60 12.46
CA GLU A 211 -15.40 0.66 11.99
C GLU A 211 -14.39 1.52 11.23
N THR A 212 -13.14 1.56 11.71
CA THR A 212 -12.02 2.18 11.01
C THR A 212 -11.85 1.70 9.56
N ALA A 213 -12.01 0.39 9.29
CA ALA A 213 -11.96 -0.11 7.92
C ALA A 213 -13.14 0.38 7.06
N LYS A 214 -14.34 0.51 7.65
CA LYS A 214 -15.50 1.10 6.99
C LYS A 214 -15.26 2.59 6.69
N ALA A 215 -14.66 3.33 7.62
CA ALA A 215 -14.27 4.72 7.42
C ALA A 215 -13.25 4.88 6.29
N ILE A 216 -12.21 4.03 6.22
CA ILE A 216 -11.24 4.01 5.10
C ILE A 216 -11.98 3.86 3.77
N ALA A 217 -12.86 2.87 3.67
CA ALA A 217 -13.60 2.60 2.43
C ALA A 217 -14.57 3.73 2.07
N ALA A 218 -15.25 4.32 3.06
CA ALA A 218 -16.15 5.45 2.84
C ALA A 218 -15.40 6.67 2.31
N LEU A 219 -14.25 7.00 2.89
CA LEU A 219 -13.39 8.11 2.45
C LEU A 219 -12.79 7.85 1.06
N THR A 220 -12.41 6.61 0.76
CA THR A 220 -11.88 6.22 -0.56
C THR A 220 -12.89 6.49 -1.69
N LYS A 221 -14.20 6.42 -1.41
CA LYS A 221 -15.27 6.67 -2.39
C LYS A 221 -15.53 8.14 -2.71
N GLN A 222 -15.08 9.08 -1.87
CA GLN A 222 -15.49 10.49 -1.95
C GLN A 222 -14.82 11.30 -3.07
N THR A 223 -14.14 10.65 -4.02
CA THR A 223 -13.29 11.32 -5.04
C THR A 223 -13.89 11.25 -6.45
#